data_AF-B4K592-F1
#
_entry.id   AF-B4K592-F1
#
_cell.length_a   1.000
_cell.length_b   1.000
_cell.length_c   1.000
_cell.angle_alpha   90.00
_cell.angle_beta   90.00
_cell.angle_gamma   90.00
#
_symmetry.space_group_name_H-M   'P 1'
#
loop_
_entity.id
_entity.type
_entity.pdbx_description
1 polymer ?
#
loop_
_entity_poly.entity_id
_entity_poly.type
_entity_poly.pdbx_seq_one_letter_code
_entity_poly.pdbx_strand_id
1 'polypeptide(L)'
;MTFKKLLFVCMGNSCSSPMAETIMQTLMVKTSLYWEVDSAALRTWNIGRRPHKLCLKVLREHGLRSDHFCRLLTVQDFYYFDYIIAMNEHIFKELLLWADANRILHTSHVIMLGAYGKNGKSVSIIDLSPARKLKAFRNAYYQIKDCCKELILGEQVSIVRYDVPSTDDDDKEQAYQGKNMSHGDSTEGPDSPYSLAAPCQKSSSKNSLSPCSVCSIGMPQSNRKKLCHKCGQKFLAQL
;
A
#
# COMPACT_ATOMS: atom_id res chain seq x y z
N MET A 1 -19.72 -12.08 8.39
CA MET A 1 -18.59 -11.17 8.06
C MET A 1 -18.12 -10.52 9.35
N THR A 2 -16.83 -10.60 9.66
CA THR A 2 -16.28 -10.04 10.90
C THR A 2 -16.04 -8.55 10.73
N PHE A 3 -16.69 -7.75 11.59
CA PHE A 3 -16.42 -6.31 11.70
C PHE A 3 -15.08 -6.14 12.42
N LYS A 4 -14.16 -5.38 11.83
CA LYS A 4 -12.83 -5.12 12.40
C LYS A 4 -12.57 -3.64 12.49
N LYS A 5 -11.81 -3.23 13.51
CA LYS A 5 -11.39 -1.85 13.74
C LYS A 5 -9.88 -1.74 13.60
N LEU A 6 -9.43 -0.93 12.65
CA LEU A 6 -8.02 -0.72 12.31
C LEU A 6 -7.58 0.70 12.63
N LEU A 7 -6.44 0.86 13.29
CA LEU A 7 -5.81 2.14 13.54
C LEU A 7 -4.42 2.22 12.92
N PHE A 8 -4.21 3.09 11.94
CA PHE A 8 -2.90 3.32 11.35
C PHE A 8 -2.10 4.37 12.14
N VAL A 9 -0.88 4.02 12.56
CA VAL A 9 -0.04 4.91 13.37
C VAL A 9 1.27 5.24 12.66
N CYS A 10 1.60 6.53 12.66
CA CYS A 10 2.94 7.01 12.30
C CYS A 10 3.39 8.12 13.27
N MET A 11 4.61 8.63 13.08
CA MET A 11 5.20 9.57 14.04
C MET A 11 4.33 10.81 14.27
N GLY A 12 3.91 11.48 13.20
CA GLY A 12 3.22 12.77 13.27
C GLY A 12 1.85 12.82 12.62
N ASN A 13 1.28 11.68 12.21
CA ASN A 13 -0.04 11.54 11.55
C ASN A 13 -0.31 12.51 10.40
N SER A 14 0.72 13.00 9.72
CA SER A 14 0.57 13.98 8.63
C SER A 14 0.89 13.40 7.25
N CYS A 15 1.58 12.26 7.18
CA CYS A 15 2.10 11.71 5.93
C CYS A 15 1.54 10.31 5.65
N SER A 16 2.19 9.27 6.18
CA SER A 16 1.91 7.88 5.80
C SER A 16 0.63 7.29 6.39
N SER A 17 0.30 7.58 7.66
CA SER A 17 -0.89 6.98 8.29
C SER A 17 -2.23 7.52 7.75
N PRO A 18 -2.43 8.83 7.50
CA PRO A 18 -3.66 9.30 6.83
C PRO A 18 -3.76 8.81 5.37
N MET A 19 -2.62 8.58 4.74
CA MET A 19 -2.57 7.99 3.40
C MET A 19 -3.07 6.54 3.44
N ALA A 20 -2.61 5.74 4.39
CA ALA A 20 -3.04 4.37 4.59
C ALA A 20 -4.53 4.28 4.92
N GLU A 21 -5.02 5.12 5.82
CA GLU A 21 -6.44 5.23 6.17
C GLU A 21 -7.32 5.46 4.94
N THR A 22 -7.01 6.50 4.15
CA THR A 22 -7.79 6.85 2.95
C THR A 22 -7.75 5.74 1.89
N ILE A 23 -6.59 5.11 1.72
CA ILE A 23 -6.43 3.98 0.80
C ILE A 23 -7.28 2.79 1.26
N MET A 24 -7.23 2.46 2.56
CA MET A 24 -7.96 1.34 3.13
C MET A 24 -9.47 1.54 3.01
N GLN A 25 -9.98 2.71 3.38
CA GLN A 25 -11.39 3.08 3.20
C GLN A 25 -11.84 2.89 1.74
N THR A 26 -10.99 3.28 0.78
CA THR A 26 -11.29 3.09 -0.64
C THR A 26 -11.29 1.62 -1.06
N LEU A 27 -10.36 0.81 -0.54
CA LEU A 27 -10.29 -0.62 -0.84
C LEU A 27 -11.48 -1.38 -0.24
N MET A 28 -11.93 -1.00 0.94
CA MET A 28 -13.11 -1.55 1.60
C MET A 28 -14.38 -1.35 0.78
N VAL A 29 -14.60 -0.14 0.25
CA VAL A 29 -15.73 0.15 -0.66
C VAL A 29 -15.69 -0.76 -1.90
N LYS A 30 -14.50 -1.04 -2.44
CA LYS A 30 -14.34 -1.90 -3.62
C LYS A 30 -14.53 -3.39 -3.33
N THR A 31 -14.31 -3.81 -2.10
CA THR A 31 -14.36 -5.21 -1.67
C THR A 31 -15.63 -5.54 -0.89
N SER A 32 -16.54 -4.56 -0.73
CA SER A 32 -17.75 -4.67 0.11
C SER A 32 -17.42 -5.11 1.55
N LEU A 33 -16.27 -4.68 2.07
CA LEU A 33 -15.86 -4.89 3.46
C LEU A 33 -16.30 -3.74 4.34
N TYR A 34 -16.89 -4.06 5.49
CA TYR A 34 -17.38 -3.10 6.47
C TYR A 34 -16.50 -3.14 7.72
N TRP A 35 -15.36 -2.49 7.64
CA TRP A 35 -14.45 -2.27 8.76
C TRP A 35 -14.49 -0.81 9.21
N GLU A 36 -13.98 -0.53 10.39
CA GLU A 36 -13.73 0.82 10.87
C GLU A 36 -12.24 1.12 10.73
N VAL A 37 -11.89 2.30 10.21
CA VAL A 37 -10.50 2.68 9.96
C VAL A 37 -10.27 4.12 10.38
N ASP A 38 -9.21 4.32 11.14
CA ASP A 38 -8.75 5.63 11.60
C ASP A 38 -7.21 5.71 11.55
N SER A 39 -6.64 6.90 11.79
CA SER A 39 -5.21 7.10 11.94
C SER A 39 -4.80 8.06 13.07
N ALA A 40 -3.66 7.79 13.69
CA ALA A 40 -3.16 8.55 14.85
C ALA A 40 -1.64 8.80 14.82
N ALA A 41 -1.20 9.72 15.68
CA ALA A 41 0.21 10.14 15.85
C ALA A 41 0.80 9.64 17.17
N LEU A 42 2.10 9.34 17.17
CA LEU A 42 2.88 9.18 18.42
C LEU A 42 3.39 10.51 19.00
N ARG A 43 3.39 11.58 18.21
CA ARG A 43 3.88 12.92 18.60
C ARG A 43 2.84 13.99 18.32
N THR A 44 2.93 15.07 19.07
CA THR A 44 1.95 16.16 19.08
C THR A 44 2.10 17.19 17.95
N TRP A 45 3.12 17.04 17.08
CA TRP A 45 3.57 18.08 16.14
C TRP A 45 2.48 18.64 15.21
N ASN A 46 1.53 17.81 14.79
CA ASN A 46 0.55 18.17 13.78
C ASN A 46 -0.90 18.13 14.27
N ILE A 47 -1.15 17.93 15.56
CA ILE A 47 -2.52 17.73 16.08
C ILE A 47 -3.43 18.89 15.65
N GLY A 48 -4.65 18.55 15.21
CA GLY A 48 -5.66 19.49 14.74
C GLY A 48 -5.40 20.06 13.34
N ARG A 49 -4.30 19.68 12.69
CA ARG A 49 -3.99 20.10 11.31
C ARG A 49 -4.45 19.04 10.31
N ARG A 50 -4.67 19.46 9.06
CA ARG A 50 -4.88 18.51 7.96
C ARG A 50 -3.59 17.79 7.57
N PRO A 51 -3.66 16.61 6.93
CA PRO A 51 -2.49 15.93 6.40
C PRO A 51 -1.65 16.82 5.49
N HIS A 52 -0.36 16.49 5.40
CA HIS A 52 0.62 17.26 4.66
C HIS A 52 0.21 17.45 3.19
N LYS A 53 0.47 18.63 2.63
CA LYS A 53 0.04 19.01 1.27
C LYS A 53 0.49 18.01 0.20
N LEU A 54 1.69 17.42 0.34
CA LEU A 54 2.18 16.41 -0.60
C LEU A 54 1.42 15.08 -0.50
N CYS A 55 1.01 14.68 0.71
CA CYS A 55 0.16 13.50 0.91
C CYS A 55 -1.20 13.72 0.25
N LEU A 56 -1.85 14.85 0.53
CA LEU A 56 -3.12 15.23 -0.09
C LEU A 56 -3.03 15.34 -1.62
N LYS A 57 -1.89 15.83 -2.14
CA LYS A 57 -1.65 15.90 -3.58
C LYS A 57 -1.61 14.51 -4.22
N VAL A 58 -0.86 13.57 -3.64
CA VAL A 58 -0.78 12.19 -4.16
C VAL A 58 -2.13 11.48 -4.05
N LEU A 59 -2.84 11.63 -2.94
CA LEU A 59 -4.21 11.09 -2.82
C LEU A 59 -5.13 11.62 -3.93
N ARG A 60 -5.07 12.93 -4.20
CA ARG A 60 -5.87 13.56 -5.26
C ARG A 60 -5.48 13.08 -6.66
N GLU A 61 -4.19 12.84 -6.92
CA GLU A 61 -3.70 12.24 -8.19
C GLU A 61 -4.36 10.87 -8.47
N HIS A 62 -4.81 10.18 -7.42
CA HIS A 62 -5.52 8.90 -7.51
C HIS A 62 -7.04 8.99 -7.30
N GLY A 63 -7.61 10.21 -7.33
CA GLY A 63 -9.04 10.44 -7.13
C GLY A 63 -9.52 10.30 -5.69
N LEU A 64 -8.60 10.27 -4.72
CA LEU A 64 -8.91 10.11 -3.30
C LEU A 64 -8.91 11.46 -2.59
N ARG A 65 -9.74 11.58 -1.55
CA ARG A 65 -9.82 12.75 -0.68
C ARG A 65 -9.74 12.29 0.77
N SER A 66 -9.07 13.09 1.60
CA SER A 66 -8.95 12.84 3.03
C SER A 66 -9.47 14.06 3.77
N ASP A 67 -10.47 13.84 4.61
CA ASP A 67 -11.01 14.82 5.55
C ASP A 67 -10.46 14.62 6.97
N HIS A 68 -9.43 13.78 7.10
CA HIS A 68 -8.76 13.52 8.37
C HIS A 68 -8.18 14.80 8.97
N PHE A 69 -8.24 14.85 10.31
CA PHE A 69 -7.50 15.82 11.11
C PHE A 69 -6.55 15.05 12.01
N CYS A 70 -5.28 15.47 12.01
CA CYS A 70 -4.27 14.74 12.74
C CYS A 70 -4.62 14.71 14.23
N ARG A 71 -4.57 13.54 14.85
CA ARG A 71 -4.85 13.35 16.28
C ARG A 71 -3.76 12.54 16.96
N LEU A 72 -3.68 12.65 18.28
CA LEU A 72 -2.73 11.87 19.08
C LEU A 72 -3.31 10.48 19.35
N LEU A 73 -2.41 9.49 19.42
CA LEU A 73 -2.71 8.18 19.97
C LEU A 73 -3.01 8.29 21.46
N THR A 74 -4.03 7.60 21.91
CA THR A 74 -4.50 7.59 23.29
C THR A 74 -4.53 6.17 23.85
N VAL A 75 -4.60 6.04 25.16
CA VAL A 75 -4.72 4.71 25.81
C VAL A 75 -6.03 4.03 25.38
N GLN A 76 -7.09 4.82 25.19
CA GLN A 76 -8.40 4.31 24.76
C GLN A 76 -8.34 3.65 23.37
N ASP A 77 -7.43 4.09 22.50
CA ASP A 77 -7.27 3.50 21.17
C ASP A 77 -6.87 2.01 21.26
N PHE A 78 -6.04 1.63 22.24
CA PHE A 78 -5.67 0.23 22.45
C PHE A 78 -6.83 -0.65 22.91
N TYR A 79 -7.82 -0.06 23.57
CA TYR A 79 -9.03 -0.77 24.00
C TYR A 79 -10.14 -0.78 22.95
N TYR A 80 -10.14 0.21 22.05
CA TYR A 80 -11.19 0.39 21.07
C TYR A 80 -10.91 -0.33 19.74
N PHE A 81 -9.66 -0.34 19.29
CA PHE A 81 -9.27 -0.92 18.00
C PHE A 81 -8.75 -2.35 18.16
N ASP A 82 -9.15 -3.24 17.25
CA ASP A 82 -8.68 -4.63 17.23
C ASP A 82 -7.22 -4.71 16.76
N TYR A 83 -6.86 -3.86 15.80
CA TYR A 83 -5.51 -3.80 15.24
C TYR A 83 -4.95 -2.40 15.26
N ILE A 84 -3.75 -2.26 15.82
CA ILE A 84 -2.94 -1.05 15.72
C ILE A 84 -1.79 -1.34 14.76
N ILE A 85 -1.78 -0.61 13.65
CA ILE A 85 -0.92 -0.87 12.50
C ILE A 85 0.18 0.17 12.44
N ALA A 86 1.41 -0.26 12.71
CA ALA A 86 2.60 0.54 12.58
C ALA A 86 3.05 0.65 11.12
N MET A 87 3.34 1.87 10.68
CA MET A 87 3.80 2.11 9.30
C MET A 87 5.24 1.62 9.03
N ASN A 88 6.09 1.53 10.05
CA ASN A 88 7.46 1.04 9.93
C ASN A 88 7.94 0.43 11.26
N GLU A 89 9.14 -0.15 11.24
CA GLU A 89 9.72 -0.86 12.40
C GLU A 89 9.98 0.06 13.60
N HIS A 90 10.40 1.32 13.36
CA HIS A 90 10.63 2.27 14.45
C HIS A 90 9.34 2.57 15.20
N ILE A 91 8.26 2.87 14.47
CA ILE A 91 6.94 3.12 15.04
C ILE A 91 6.41 1.88 15.75
N PHE A 92 6.66 0.69 15.19
CA PHE A 92 6.27 -0.56 15.82
C PHE A 92 6.92 -0.75 17.19
N LYS A 93 8.26 -0.63 17.27
CA LYS A 93 9.00 -0.74 18.54
C LYS A 93 8.53 0.29 19.55
N GLU A 94 8.30 1.52 19.08
CA GLU A 94 7.87 2.60 19.94
C GLU A 94 6.45 2.41 20.49
N LEU A 95 5.54 1.86 19.68
CA LEU A 95 4.20 1.48 20.13
C LEU A 95 4.23 0.42 21.22
N LEU A 96 5.12 -0.58 21.11
CA LEU A 96 5.27 -1.61 22.14
C LEU A 96 5.76 -0.99 23.46
N LEU A 97 6.80 -0.15 23.40
CA LEU A 97 7.30 0.57 24.58
C LEU A 97 6.23 1.49 25.18
N TRP A 98 5.44 2.16 24.34
CA TRP A 98 4.36 3.03 24.78
C TRP A 98 3.24 2.22 25.47
N ALA A 99 2.90 1.04 24.93
CA ALA A 99 1.91 0.16 25.52
C ALA A 99 2.36 -0.39 26.89
N ASP A 100 3.63 -0.82 27.00
CA ASP A 100 4.22 -1.31 28.24
C ASP A 100 4.26 -0.21 29.31
N ALA A 101 4.70 1.00 28.93
CA ALA A 101 4.76 2.14 29.83
C ALA A 101 3.38 2.53 30.39
N ASN A 102 2.31 2.35 29.61
CA ASN A 102 0.94 2.62 30.01
C ASN A 102 0.22 1.39 30.61
N ARG A 103 0.94 0.28 30.86
CA ARG A 103 0.42 -0.95 31.48
C ARG A 103 -0.81 -1.51 30.76
N ILE A 104 -0.78 -1.53 29.44
CA ILE A 104 -1.89 -2.02 28.63
C ILE A 104 -1.91 -3.55 28.66
N LEU A 105 -2.91 -4.13 29.33
CA LEU A 105 -3.02 -5.57 29.63
C LEU A 105 -3.54 -6.46 28.47
N HIS A 106 -3.42 -6.01 27.22
CA HIS A 106 -3.75 -6.75 25.98
C HIS A 106 -5.24 -6.75 25.55
N THR A 107 -5.57 -5.84 24.64
CA THR A 107 -6.85 -5.84 23.89
C THR A 107 -6.60 -5.71 22.39
N SER A 108 -5.73 -4.78 21.96
CA SER A 108 -5.37 -4.62 20.55
C SER A 108 -4.14 -5.43 20.12
N HIS A 109 -4.18 -5.98 18.90
CA HIS A 109 -3.01 -6.56 18.23
C HIS A 109 -2.18 -5.47 17.55
N VAL A 110 -0.93 -5.27 18.01
CA VAL A 110 0.01 -4.38 17.34
C VAL A 110 0.70 -5.13 16.20
N ILE A 111 0.56 -4.65 14.98
CA ILE A 111 1.15 -5.26 13.77
C ILE A 111 1.89 -4.22 12.94
N MET A 112 2.78 -4.66 12.06
CA MET A 112 3.48 -3.79 11.12
C MET A 112 2.88 -3.94 9.72
N LEU A 113 2.50 -2.83 9.07
CA LEU A 113 1.92 -2.87 7.72
C LEU A 113 2.86 -3.50 6.70
N GLY A 114 4.17 -3.21 6.84
CA GLY A 114 5.22 -3.77 5.99
C GLY A 114 5.38 -5.29 6.08
N ALA A 115 4.80 -5.95 7.08
CA ALA A 115 4.79 -7.41 7.14
C ALA A 115 3.94 -8.03 6.02
N TYR A 116 2.89 -7.32 5.59
CA TYR A 116 1.96 -7.74 4.54
C TYR A 116 2.43 -7.27 3.17
N GLY A 117 3.62 -7.67 2.73
CA GLY A 117 4.06 -7.39 1.36
C GLY A 117 3.67 -8.51 0.39
N LYS A 118 3.89 -8.25 -0.90
CA LYS A 118 3.51 -9.19 -1.98
C LYS A 118 4.14 -10.56 -1.78
N ASN A 119 3.34 -11.60 -1.98
CA ASN A 119 3.76 -13.01 -1.87
C ASN A 119 4.35 -13.35 -0.49
N GLY A 120 3.86 -12.70 0.57
CA GLY A 120 4.34 -12.91 1.95
C GLY A 120 5.72 -12.34 2.23
N LYS A 121 6.34 -11.59 1.30
CA LYS A 121 7.63 -10.95 1.53
C LYS A 121 7.43 -9.62 2.23
N SER A 122 8.06 -9.42 3.38
CA SER A 122 8.01 -8.13 4.08
C SER A 122 8.63 -7.02 3.23
N VAL A 123 7.96 -5.87 3.19
CA VAL A 123 8.39 -4.67 2.45
C VAL A 123 8.64 -3.54 3.45
N SER A 124 9.79 -2.89 3.32
CA SER A 124 10.06 -1.67 4.05
C SER A 124 9.32 -0.49 3.40
N ILE A 125 8.34 0.05 4.11
CA ILE A 125 7.61 1.25 3.68
C ILE A 125 8.50 2.46 3.94
N ILE A 126 8.66 3.30 2.91
CA ILE A 126 9.48 4.50 3.01
C ILE A 126 8.93 5.41 4.11
N ASP A 127 9.79 5.77 5.07
CA ASP A 127 9.45 6.77 6.07
C ASP A 127 9.31 8.16 5.43
N LEU A 128 8.13 8.73 5.55
CA LEU A 128 7.76 10.00 4.93
C LEU A 128 7.88 11.14 5.95
N SER A 129 8.92 11.96 5.78
CA SER A 129 8.99 13.26 6.44
C SER A 129 8.54 14.39 5.49
N PRO A 130 8.07 15.53 6.03
CA PRO A 130 7.73 16.72 5.22
C PRO A 130 8.88 17.22 4.32
N ALA A 131 10.13 16.93 4.68
CA ALA A 131 11.32 17.30 3.91
C ALA A 131 11.55 16.43 2.66
N ARG A 132 10.83 15.29 2.51
CA ARG A 132 10.98 14.41 1.36
C ARG A 132 10.33 14.99 0.10
N LYS A 133 10.91 14.66 -1.06
CA LYS A 133 10.38 15.05 -2.38
C LYS A 133 9.09 14.28 -2.70
N LEU A 134 8.26 14.86 -3.57
CA LEU A 134 6.98 14.26 -4.04
C LEU A 134 7.13 12.83 -4.60
N LYS A 135 8.26 12.50 -5.23
CA LYS A 135 8.55 11.13 -5.71
C LYS A 135 8.48 10.08 -4.59
N ALA A 136 8.96 10.42 -3.40
CA ALA A 136 8.92 9.51 -2.25
C ALA A 136 7.48 9.25 -1.81
N PHE A 137 6.63 10.29 -1.78
CA PHE A 137 5.20 10.15 -1.45
C PHE A 137 4.47 9.24 -2.44
N ARG A 138 4.77 9.35 -3.74
CA ARG A 138 4.20 8.45 -4.76
C ARG A 138 4.64 7.01 -4.58
N ASN A 139 5.92 6.78 -4.31
CA ASN A 139 6.43 5.43 -4.06
C ASN A 139 5.78 4.82 -2.81
N ALA A 140 5.72 5.58 -1.73
CA ALA A 140 5.06 5.16 -0.49
C ALA A 140 3.58 4.84 -0.72
N TYR A 141 2.86 5.63 -1.52
CA TYR A 141 1.47 5.35 -1.88
C TYR A 141 1.30 3.95 -2.48
N TYR A 142 2.14 3.56 -3.43
CA TYR A 142 2.06 2.22 -4.03
C TYR A 142 2.41 1.11 -3.05
N GLN A 143 3.46 1.31 -2.22
CA GLN A 143 3.83 0.34 -1.18
C GLN A 143 2.68 0.13 -0.19
N ILE A 144 2.13 1.22 0.34
CA ILE A 144 1.01 1.19 1.30
C ILE A 144 -0.21 0.54 0.66
N LYS A 145 -0.55 0.91 -0.58
CA LYS A 145 -1.69 0.32 -1.30
C LYS A 145 -1.54 -1.17 -1.51
N ASP A 146 -0.35 -1.64 -1.90
CA ASP A 146 -0.11 -3.05 -2.07
C ASP A 146 -0.19 -3.78 -0.72
N CYS A 147 0.38 -3.21 0.35
CA CYS A 147 0.28 -3.80 1.68
C CYS A 147 -1.15 -3.86 2.24
N CYS A 148 -1.96 -2.81 2.03
CA CYS A 148 -3.36 -2.80 2.44
C CYS A 148 -4.18 -3.87 1.69
N LYS A 149 -3.87 -4.13 0.42
CA LYS A 149 -4.52 -5.21 -0.34
C LYS A 149 -4.16 -6.58 0.22
N GLU A 150 -2.88 -6.84 0.45
CA GLU A 150 -2.43 -8.12 1.02
C GLU A 150 -2.98 -8.33 2.43
N LEU A 151 -3.11 -7.27 3.23
CA LEU A 151 -3.76 -7.33 4.55
C LEU A 151 -5.22 -7.78 4.43
N ILE A 152 -5.98 -7.21 3.48
CA ILE A 152 -7.36 -7.64 3.21
C ILE A 152 -7.41 -9.10 2.75
N LEU A 153 -6.53 -9.48 1.80
CA LEU A 153 -6.49 -10.84 1.26
C LEU A 153 -6.12 -11.88 2.33
N GLY A 154 -5.14 -11.59 3.17
CA GLY A 154 -4.71 -12.47 4.26
C GLY A 154 -5.83 -12.73 5.28
N GLU A 155 -6.66 -11.73 5.54
CA GLU A 155 -7.85 -11.87 6.40
C GLU A 155 -9.00 -12.59 5.72
N GLN A 156 -9.12 -12.50 4.40
CA GLN A 156 -10.13 -13.25 3.65
C GLN A 156 -9.79 -14.75 3.58
N VAL A 157 -8.50 -15.10 3.62
CA VAL A 157 -8.00 -16.49 3.62
C VAL A 157 -8.10 -17.16 5.00
N SER A 158 -8.27 -16.42 6.09
CA SER A 158 -8.34 -16.98 7.46
C SER A 158 -9.72 -17.54 7.87
N ILE A 159 -10.76 -17.44 7.04
CA ILE A 159 -12.15 -17.86 7.36
C ILE A 159 -12.54 -19.25 6.81
N VAL A 160 -11.59 -20.06 6.33
CA VAL A 160 -11.84 -21.50 6.13
C VAL A 160 -10.82 -22.31 6.93
N ARG A 161 -10.97 -22.33 8.26
CA ARG A 161 -10.67 -23.55 9.00
C ARG A 161 -11.89 -24.46 8.85
N TYR A 162 -11.90 -25.25 7.79
CA TYR A 162 -12.75 -26.43 7.78
C TYR A 162 -11.97 -27.50 8.54
N ASP A 163 -12.26 -27.64 9.82
CA ASP A 163 -11.83 -28.83 10.55
C ASP A 163 -12.61 -29.99 9.95
N VAL A 164 -11.92 -30.80 9.15
CA VAL A 164 -12.44 -32.07 8.65
C VAL A 164 -12.72 -32.93 9.89
N PRO A 165 -13.97 -33.33 10.17
CA PRO A 165 -14.21 -34.36 11.16
C PRO A 165 -13.47 -35.61 10.67
N SER A 166 -12.47 -36.07 11.44
CA SER A 166 -11.91 -37.40 11.27
C SER A 166 -13.05 -38.38 11.50
N THR A 167 -13.70 -38.83 10.42
CA THR A 167 -14.58 -39.99 10.46
C THR A 167 -13.67 -41.20 10.55
N ASP A 168 -13.63 -41.80 11.74
CA ASP A 168 -13.00 -43.09 12.01
C ASP A 168 -13.75 -44.23 11.28
N ASP A 169 -13.70 -44.25 9.95
CA ASP A 169 -14.33 -45.29 9.12
C ASP A 169 -13.38 -45.82 8.03
N ASP A 170 -12.12 -46.07 8.37
CA ASP A 170 -11.20 -46.87 7.54
C ASP A 170 -10.93 -48.25 8.18
N ASP A 171 -12.00 -48.96 8.51
CA ASP A 171 -11.99 -50.42 8.62
C ASP A 171 -12.69 -51.01 7.39
N LYS A 172 -11.93 -51.27 6.31
CA LYS A 172 -12.14 -52.37 5.33
C LYS A 172 -11.23 -52.23 4.12
N GLU A 173 -10.14 -53.01 4.11
CA GLU A 173 -9.93 -54.13 3.16
C GLU A 173 -8.44 -54.48 3.09
N GLN A 174 -8.08 -55.50 3.89
CA GLN A 174 -6.97 -56.38 3.57
C GLN A 174 -7.38 -57.29 2.41
N ALA A 175 -6.81 -57.09 1.23
CA ALA A 175 -6.48 -58.15 0.28
C ALA A 175 -5.74 -57.54 -0.93
N TYR A 176 -4.76 -58.28 -1.46
CA TYR A 176 -3.90 -57.93 -2.60
C TYR A 176 -2.62 -57.12 -2.30
N GLN A 177 -1.78 -57.65 -1.42
CA GLN A 177 -0.34 -57.63 -1.67
C GLN A 177 0.18 -59.06 -1.80
N GLY A 178 0.26 -59.52 -3.05
CA GLY A 178 0.92 -60.74 -3.44
C GLY A 178 1.95 -60.44 -4.53
N LYS A 179 3.21 -60.48 -4.13
CA LYS A 179 4.39 -60.95 -4.89
C LYS A 179 5.04 -60.06 -5.98
N ASN A 180 6.35 -59.87 -5.72
CA ASN A 180 7.52 -59.97 -6.62
C ASN A 180 7.90 -58.73 -7.46
N MET A 181 9.05 -58.09 -7.23
CA MET A 181 10.47 -58.45 -7.50
C MET A 181 11.00 -58.07 -8.91
N SER A 182 11.84 -57.02 -8.94
CA SER A 182 13.19 -56.94 -9.56
C SER A 182 13.44 -56.83 -11.09
N HIS A 183 14.62 -56.23 -11.38
CA HIS A 183 15.43 -56.08 -12.63
C HIS A 183 15.09 -54.83 -13.48
N GLY A 184 16.00 -53.86 -13.71
CA GLY A 184 17.28 -53.91 -14.46
C GLY A 184 16.99 -53.37 -15.88
N ASP A 185 17.75 -52.57 -16.62
CA ASP A 185 19.14 -52.10 -16.70
C ASP A 185 19.20 -51.04 -17.85
N SER A 186 20.27 -50.22 -17.93
CA SER A 186 20.94 -49.59 -19.12
C SER A 186 20.15 -48.95 -20.31
N THR A 187 20.57 -47.98 -21.14
CA THR A 187 21.82 -47.23 -21.47
C THR A 187 21.50 -46.08 -22.46
N GLU A 188 22.43 -45.10 -22.54
CA GLU A 188 22.88 -44.34 -23.74
C GLU A 188 22.00 -43.27 -24.46
N GLY A 189 22.54 -42.04 -24.54
CA GLY A 189 22.34 -41.10 -25.67
C GLY A 189 23.53 -41.19 -26.65
N PRO A 190 23.93 -40.17 -27.45
CA PRO A 190 23.30 -38.89 -27.82
C PRO A 190 23.26 -38.69 -29.37
N ASP A 191 22.75 -37.55 -29.89
CA ASP A 191 23.37 -36.84 -31.04
C ASP A 191 22.71 -35.47 -31.35
N SER A 192 23.57 -34.53 -31.74
CA SER A 192 23.39 -33.11 -32.12
C SER A 192 23.68 -32.98 -33.64
N PRO A 193 24.06 -31.84 -34.27
CA PRO A 193 23.67 -30.41 -34.23
C PRO A 193 23.24 -29.92 -35.64
N TYR A 194 22.79 -28.67 -35.82
CA TYR A 194 23.09 -27.74 -36.95
C TYR A 194 22.34 -26.41 -36.64
N SER A 195 22.97 -25.31 -36.23
CA SER A 195 23.92 -24.37 -36.88
C SER A 195 23.26 -23.12 -37.48
N LEU A 196 23.66 -21.99 -36.87
CA LEU A 196 24.18 -20.76 -37.48
C LEU A 196 23.28 -19.75 -38.23
N ALA A 197 23.29 -18.55 -37.64
CA ALA A 197 23.77 -17.28 -38.21
C ALA A 197 22.76 -16.27 -38.80
N ALA A 198 22.94 -15.04 -38.30
CA ALA A 198 22.41 -13.77 -38.77
C ALA A 198 23.15 -13.26 -40.02
N PRO A 199 22.62 -12.19 -40.64
CA PRO A 199 23.48 -11.11 -41.11
C PRO A 199 23.03 -9.70 -40.67
N CYS A 200 23.97 -8.79 -40.84
CA CYS A 200 24.09 -7.46 -40.27
C CYS A 200 23.81 -6.36 -41.31
N GLN A 201 23.13 -5.29 -40.87
CA GLN A 201 23.44 -3.85 -41.07
C GLN A 201 23.18 -3.01 -42.36
N LYS A 202 22.87 -1.73 -42.04
CA LYS A 202 22.96 -0.42 -42.76
C LYS A 202 21.79 -0.06 -43.69
N SER A 203 21.22 1.15 -43.73
CA SER A 203 21.75 2.54 -43.67
C SER A 203 20.56 3.54 -43.45
N SER A 204 20.66 4.62 -42.65
CA SER A 204 21.02 6.04 -42.96
C SER A 204 19.87 7.08 -42.98
N SER A 205 20.23 8.33 -42.60
CA SER A 205 19.53 9.66 -42.63
C SER A 205 18.76 10.05 -41.34
N LYS A 206 19.16 11.05 -40.53
CA LYS A 206 19.45 12.51 -40.64
C LYS A 206 18.20 13.42 -40.70
N ASN A 207 18.02 14.24 -39.65
CA ASN A 207 17.62 15.67 -39.59
C ASN A 207 16.90 15.94 -38.24
N SER A 208 17.48 16.60 -37.23
CA SER A 208 17.82 18.03 -37.06
C SER A 208 16.62 19.00 -37.02
N LEU A 209 16.40 19.63 -35.86
CA LEU A 209 16.17 21.07 -35.62
C LEU A 209 15.18 21.35 -34.46
N SER A 210 15.72 21.86 -33.35
CA SER A 210 15.12 22.90 -32.50
C SER A 210 15.80 24.24 -32.88
N PRO A 211 15.62 25.42 -32.21
CA PRO A 211 14.73 25.81 -31.10
C PRO A 211 14.05 27.19 -31.34
N CYS A 212 13.32 27.75 -30.35
CA CYS A 212 13.37 29.20 -30.09
C CYS A 212 12.72 29.60 -28.75
N SER A 213 13.18 30.73 -28.25
CA SER A 213 13.21 31.14 -26.84
C SER A 213 12.86 32.63 -26.69
N VAL A 214 12.41 33.00 -25.48
CA VAL A 214 12.43 34.36 -24.86
C VAL A 214 11.36 35.37 -25.29
N CYS A 215 10.61 35.90 -24.31
CA CYS A 215 10.45 37.35 -24.07
C CYS A 215 9.78 37.64 -22.71
N SER A 216 10.37 38.61 -22.03
CA SER A 216 10.03 39.13 -20.70
C SER A 216 9.24 40.44 -20.79
N ILE A 217 8.72 40.91 -19.64
CA ILE A 217 8.36 42.29 -19.24
C ILE A 217 6.86 42.65 -19.18
N GLY A 218 6.42 43.05 -17.97
CA GLY A 218 5.69 44.31 -17.73
C GLY A 218 4.15 44.28 -17.66
N MET A 219 3.59 44.48 -16.45
CA MET A 219 2.21 44.98 -16.26
C MET A 219 2.14 46.49 -16.58
N PRO A 220 0.96 47.06 -16.91
CA PRO A 220 0.08 47.61 -15.85
C PRO A 220 -1.43 47.41 -16.06
N GLN A 221 -2.15 47.88 -15.04
CA GLN A 221 -3.55 47.72 -14.65
C GLN A 221 -4.63 48.04 -15.70
N SER A 222 -5.68 47.21 -15.76
CA SER A 222 -7.09 47.68 -15.72
C SER A 222 -8.06 46.50 -15.59
N ASN A 223 -9.00 46.62 -14.65
CA ASN A 223 -10.07 45.65 -14.38
C ASN A 223 -11.14 45.70 -15.49
N ARG A 224 -11.12 44.73 -16.41
CA ARG A 224 -12.29 44.38 -17.24
C ARG A 224 -12.39 42.86 -17.43
N LYS A 225 -13.48 42.27 -16.95
CA LYS A 225 -13.85 40.87 -17.15
C LYS A 225 -14.09 40.63 -18.65
N LYS A 226 -13.21 39.89 -19.33
CA LYS A 226 -13.41 39.44 -20.71
C LYS A 226 -13.47 37.91 -20.74
N LEU A 227 -14.54 37.37 -21.31
CA LEU A 227 -14.76 35.94 -21.55
C LEU A 227 -13.85 35.43 -22.68
N CYS A 228 -13.24 34.26 -22.52
CA CYS A 228 -12.58 33.56 -23.61
C CYS A 228 -13.62 32.78 -24.44
N HIS A 229 -13.83 33.20 -25.69
CA HIS A 229 -14.82 32.64 -26.61
C HIS A 229 -14.48 31.25 -27.18
N LYS A 230 -13.45 30.56 -26.65
CA LYS A 230 -13.02 29.23 -27.12
C LYS A 230 -13.13 28.10 -26.09
N CYS A 231 -13.40 28.36 -24.79
CA CYS A 231 -13.41 27.29 -23.77
C CYS A 231 -14.45 27.38 -22.63
N GLY A 232 -15.39 28.34 -22.64
CA GLY A 232 -16.66 28.22 -21.90
C GLY A 232 -16.63 28.08 -20.36
N GLN A 233 -15.55 28.41 -19.65
CA GLN A 233 -15.55 28.41 -18.18
C GLN A 233 -15.17 29.78 -17.58
N LYS A 234 -15.94 30.21 -16.56
CA LYS A 234 -15.74 31.46 -15.80
C LYS A 234 -14.68 31.22 -14.72
N PHE A 235 -13.60 31.98 -14.72
CA PHE A 235 -12.70 32.11 -13.56
C PHE A 235 -13.02 33.40 -12.80
N LEU A 236 -13.24 33.28 -11.48
CA LEU A 236 -13.23 34.40 -10.55
C LEU A 236 -11.78 34.66 -10.13
N ALA A 237 -11.27 35.86 -10.43
CA ALA A 237 -10.05 36.37 -9.84
C ALA A 237 -10.37 37.03 -8.49
N GLN A 238 -9.57 36.65 -7.51
CA GLN A 238 -9.41 37.01 -6.09
C GLN A 238 -9.87 38.38 -5.57
N LEU A 239 -10.07 38.41 -4.24
CA LEU A 239 -9.21 39.22 -3.37
C LEU A 239 -8.33 38.29 -2.54
#